data_AF-A0A7S1RCK7-F1
#
_entry.id   AF-A0A7S1RCK7-F1
#
_cell.length_a   1.000
_cell.length_b   1.000
_cell.length_c   1.000
_cell.angle_alpha   90.00
_cell.angle_beta   90.00
_cell.angle_gamma   90.00
#
_symmetry.space_group_name_H-M   'P 1'
#
loop_
_entity.id
_entity.type
_entity.pdbx_description
1 polymer ?
#
loop_
_entity_poly.entity_id
_entity_poly.type
_entity_poly.pdbx_seq_one_letter_code
_entity_poly.pdbx_strand_id
1 'polypeptide(L)'
;MPPKGIPTLTREELLKLEDEMIESYRDPGFQKQLHAAWDAAGGVEREKVKARQDVCLPVQLKVITKYGFEASKRGVNHSVMVYTKLQGEADFQQRGMALNWLINPDLQREPRKVDIVIGQNQYTVEEVFPDYTVGSFKRRLEEGFLGQKVLYANTLVCESEFRGPLEDRHPVPYPPDRLSINTPASVAKMLDITL
;
A
#
# COMPACT_ATOMS: atom_id res chain seq x y z
N MET A 1 -15.62 -30.35 3.00
CA MET A 1 -16.25 -29.52 4.05
C MET A 1 -15.17 -28.72 4.74
N PRO A 2 -15.38 -27.42 5.03
CA PRO A 2 -14.43 -26.66 5.84
C PRO A 2 -14.32 -27.27 7.26
N PRO A 3 -13.16 -27.16 7.93
CA PRO A 3 -13.02 -27.49 9.35
C PRO A 3 -14.15 -26.81 10.16
N LYS A 4 -14.68 -27.50 11.18
CA LYS A 4 -15.70 -26.92 12.07
C LYS A 4 -15.22 -25.56 12.61
N GLY A 5 -16.02 -24.52 12.40
CA GLY A 5 -15.73 -23.16 12.88
C GLY A 5 -15.02 -22.24 11.89
N ILE A 6 -14.87 -22.63 10.62
CA ILE A 6 -14.46 -21.71 9.55
C ILE A 6 -15.71 -21.28 8.76
N PRO A 7 -16.06 -19.98 8.75
CA PRO A 7 -17.17 -19.48 7.95
C PRO A 7 -16.90 -19.67 6.45
N THR A 8 -17.96 -19.94 5.69
CA THR A 8 -17.91 -19.94 4.22
C THR A 8 -18.21 -18.52 3.76
N LEU A 9 -17.20 -17.82 3.27
CA LEU A 9 -17.34 -16.47 2.73
C LEU A 9 -17.32 -16.51 1.21
N THR A 10 -18.11 -15.63 0.60
CA THR A 10 -18.02 -15.30 -0.82
C THR A 10 -16.73 -14.54 -1.12
N ARG A 11 -16.35 -14.51 -2.40
CA ARG A 11 -15.20 -13.71 -2.86
C ARG A 11 -15.33 -12.23 -2.47
N GLU A 12 -16.51 -11.65 -2.64
CA GLU A 12 -16.78 -10.25 -2.32
C GLU A 12 -16.65 -9.96 -0.82
N GLU A 13 -17.10 -10.88 0.04
CA GLU A 13 -16.94 -10.75 1.50
C GLU A 13 -15.47 -10.82 1.92
N LEU A 14 -14.67 -11.66 1.27
CA LEU A 14 -13.23 -11.73 1.55
C LEU A 14 -12.50 -10.45 1.14
N LEU A 15 -12.83 -9.87 -0.01
CA LEU A 15 -12.28 -8.58 -0.42
C LEU A 15 -12.65 -7.46 0.56
N LYS A 16 -13.92 -7.43 1.02
CA LYS A 16 -14.37 -6.46 2.03
C LYS A 16 -13.65 -6.64 3.37
N LEU A 17 -13.42 -7.89 3.80
CA LEU A 17 -12.66 -8.20 5.02
C LEU A 17 -11.24 -7.63 4.92
N GLU A 18 -10.55 -7.84 3.80
CA GLU A 18 -9.22 -7.30 3.59
C GLU A 18 -9.20 -5.77 3.51
N ASP A 19 -10.18 -5.16 2.83
CA ASP A 19 -10.30 -3.70 2.76
C ASP A 19 -10.50 -3.08 4.16
N GLU A 20 -11.34 -3.69 4.99
CA GLU A 20 -11.50 -3.27 6.39
C GLU A 20 -10.24 -3.46 7.23
N MET A 21 -9.49 -4.54 6.99
CA MET A 21 -8.21 -4.79 7.66
C MET A 21 -7.16 -3.74 7.26
N ILE A 22 -7.04 -3.45 5.97
CA ILE A 22 -6.16 -2.41 5.42
C ILE A 22 -6.50 -1.06 6.03
N GLU A 23 -7.77 -0.69 6.04
CA GLU A 23 -8.21 0.59 6.60
C GLU A 23 -7.91 0.68 8.10
N SER A 24 -8.14 -0.40 8.84
CA SER A 24 -7.83 -0.44 10.27
C SER A 24 -6.34 -0.34 10.56
N TYR A 25 -5.49 -0.92 9.69
CA TYR A 25 -4.05 -0.78 9.80
C TYR A 25 -3.54 0.57 9.29
N ARG A 26 -4.29 1.32 8.49
CA ARG A 26 -3.93 2.70 8.10
C ARG A 26 -4.16 3.71 9.20
N ASP A 27 -4.90 3.36 10.25
CA ASP A 27 -5.15 4.25 11.37
C ASP A 27 -3.83 4.80 11.95
N PRO A 28 -3.67 6.13 12.06
CA PRO A 28 -2.44 6.72 12.58
C PRO A 28 -2.11 6.30 14.02
N GLY A 29 -3.14 6.06 14.82
CA GLY A 29 -3.00 5.55 16.20
C GLY A 29 -2.43 4.14 16.22
N PHE A 30 -2.93 3.26 15.35
CA PHE A 30 -2.38 1.92 15.15
C PHE A 30 -0.93 1.97 14.66
N GLN A 31 -0.63 2.73 13.60
CA GLN A 31 0.72 2.80 13.05
C GLN A 31 1.72 3.32 14.09
N LYS A 32 1.34 4.34 14.88
CA LYS A 32 2.18 4.84 15.98
C LYS A 32 2.48 3.74 17.01
N GLN A 33 1.49 2.93 17.39
CA GLN A 33 1.67 1.83 18.33
C GLN A 33 2.55 0.71 17.74
N LEU A 34 2.34 0.36 16.47
CA LEU A 34 3.11 -0.66 15.78
C LEU A 34 4.59 -0.29 15.71
N HIS A 35 4.91 0.93 15.29
CA HIS A 35 6.30 1.42 15.23
C HIS A 35 6.95 1.45 16.61
N ALA A 36 6.25 1.95 17.63
CA ALA A 36 6.78 1.99 18.99
C ALA A 36 7.08 0.59 19.55
N ALA A 37 6.18 -0.38 19.34
CA ALA A 37 6.38 -1.76 19.79
C ALA A 37 7.52 -2.45 19.01
N TRP A 38 7.62 -2.18 17.71
CA TRP A 38 8.68 -2.70 16.85
C TRP A 38 10.06 -2.18 17.25
N ASP A 39 10.18 -0.88 17.53
CA ASP A 39 11.44 -0.28 17.96
C ASP A 39 11.85 -0.74 19.36
N ALA A 40 10.88 -0.93 20.27
CA ALA A 40 11.13 -1.49 21.59
C ALA A 40 11.65 -2.94 21.56
N ALA A 41 11.30 -3.71 20.52
CA ALA A 41 11.84 -5.05 20.29
C ALA A 41 13.31 -5.05 19.82
N GLY A 42 13.85 -3.89 19.42
CA GLY A 42 15.23 -3.74 18.97
C GLY A 42 15.54 -4.57 17.73
N GLY A 43 16.79 -5.03 17.58
CA GLY A 43 17.25 -5.81 16.41
C GLY A 43 16.91 -7.30 16.44
N VAL A 44 16.10 -7.77 17.40
CA VAL A 44 15.81 -9.21 17.57
C VAL A 44 14.55 -9.59 16.80
N GLU A 45 14.72 -10.31 15.69
CA GLU A 45 13.62 -10.65 14.76
C GLU A 45 12.44 -11.36 15.45
N ARG A 46 12.72 -12.30 16.35
CA ARG A 46 11.68 -13.01 17.11
C ARG A 46 10.82 -12.06 17.95
N GLU A 47 11.44 -11.05 18.57
CA GLU A 47 10.74 -10.07 19.40
C GLU A 47 9.94 -9.11 18.53
N LYS A 48 10.45 -8.70 17.35
CA LYS A 48 9.70 -7.90 16.36
C LYS A 48 8.44 -8.63 15.87
N VAL A 49 8.57 -9.92 15.52
CA VAL A 49 7.42 -10.74 15.10
C VAL A 49 6.38 -10.82 16.21
N LYS A 50 6.79 -11.00 17.46
CA LYS A 50 5.90 -11.02 18.61
C LYS A 50 5.23 -9.67 18.84
N ALA A 51 5.98 -8.58 18.85
CA ALA A 51 5.46 -7.22 19.00
C ALA A 51 4.41 -6.90 17.94
N ARG A 52 4.69 -7.23 16.66
CA ARG A 52 3.72 -7.09 15.57
C ARG A 52 2.46 -7.90 15.82
N GLN A 53 2.58 -9.17 16.21
CA GLN A 53 1.42 -10.03 16.51
C GLN A 53 0.56 -9.46 17.64
N ASP A 54 1.19 -8.99 18.72
CA ASP A 54 0.49 -8.46 19.89
C ASP A 54 -0.25 -7.15 19.55
N VAL A 55 0.34 -6.28 18.72
CA VAL A 55 -0.32 -5.03 18.25
C VAL A 55 -1.41 -5.30 17.21
N CYS A 56 -1.21 -6.25 16.29
CA CYS A 56 -2.20 -6.56 15.25
C CYS A 56 -3.42 -7.29 15.80
N LEU A 57 -3.26 -8.14 16.82
CA LEU A 57 -4.31 -9.05 17.28
C LEU A 57 -5.63 -8.32 17.64
N PRO A 58 -5.66 -7.26 18.48
CA PRO A 58 -6.90 -6.57 18.81
C PRO A 58 -7.65 -6.04 17.58
N VAL A 59 -6.91 -5.52 16.59
CA VAL A 59 -7.46 -5.02 15.33
C VAL A 59 -8.01 -6.17 14.49
N GLN A 60 -7.24 -7.24 14.33
CA GLN A 60 -7.66 -8.44 13.59
C GLN A 60 -8.95 -9.02 14.17
N LEU A 61 -9.02 -9.19 15.51
CA LEU A 61 -10.20 -9.73 16.18
C LEU A 61 -11.45 -8.88 15.91
N LYS A 62 -11.33 -7.55 15.95
CA LYS A 62 -12.44 -6.63 15.64
C LYS A 62 -12.94 -6.77 14.20
N VAL A 63 -12.06 -7.02 13.24
CA VAL A 63 -12.43 -7.18 11.83
C VAL A 63 -13.01 -8.58 11.58
N ILE A 64 -12.26 -9.64 11.88
CA ILE A 64 -12.64 -11.01 11.47
C ILE A 64 -13.94 -11.49 12.14
N THR A 65 -14.27 -10.99 13.33
CA THR A 65 -15.51 -11.38 14.04
C THR A 65 -16.76 -10.92 13.30
N LYS A 66 -16.71 -9.80 12.57
CA LYS A 66 -17.81 -9.34 11.71
C LYS A 66 -18.13 -10.33 10.58
N TYR A 67 -17.13 -11.12 10.18
CA TYR A 67 -17.21 -12.10 9.10
C TYR A 67 -17.39 -13.54 9.64
N GLY A 68 -17.78 -13.68 10.91
CA GLY A 68 -18.12 -14.98 11.49
C GLY A 68 -16.92 -15.82 11.94
N PHE A 69 -15.70 -15.27 11.95
CA PHE A 69 -14.56 -15.93 12.58
C PHE A 69 -14.60 -15.79 14.10
N GLU A 70 -14.00 -16.75 14.79
CA GLU A 70 -13.87 -16.71 16.25
C GLU A 70 -12.99 -15.53 16.70
N ALA A 71 -13.37 -14.88 17.81
CA ALA A 71 -12.58 -13.82 18.46
C ALA A 71 -11.33 -14.38 19.19
N SER A 72 -10.46 -15.09 18.47
CA SER A 72 -9.28 -15.76 19.03
C SER A 72 -8.11 -15.80 18.04
N LYS A 73 -6.90 -16.13 18.53
CA LYS A 73 -5.74 -16.42 17.66
C LYS A 73 -6.03 -17.56 16.66
N ARG A 74 -6.87 -18.52 17.05
CA ARG A 74 -7.33 -19.59 16.16
C ARG A 74 -8.22 -19.04 15.04
N GLY A 75 -9.12 -18.10 15.35
CA GLY A 75 -9.93 -17.41 14.36
C GLY A 75 -9.11 -16.62 13.35
N VAL A 76 -8.05 -15.92 13.81
CA VAL A 76 -7.08 -15.24 12.91
C VAL A 76 -6.39 -16.25 11.99
N ASN A 77 -5.92 -17.38 12.52
CA ASN A 77 -5.31 -18.43 11.68
C ASN A 77 -6.30 -18.98 10.65
N HIS A 78 -7.57 -19.17 11.03
CA HIS A 78 -8.62 -19.58 10.10
C HIS A 78 -8.86 -18.54 8.99
N SER A 79 -8.87 -17.23 9.31
CA SER A 79 -9.04 -16.19 8.29
C SER A 79 -7.88 -16.18 7.28
N VAL A 80 -6.65 -16.37 7.76
CA VAL A 80 -5.46 -16.51 6.89
C VAL A 80 -5.56 -17.74 6.00
N MET A 81 -6.01 -18.89 6.51
CA MET A 81 -6.19 -20.11 5.71
C MET A 81 -7.24 -19.99 4.60
N VAL A 82 -8.28 -19.18 4.81
CA VAL A 82 -9.26 -18.90 3.75
C VAL A 82 -8.63 -18.03 2.69
N TYR A 83 -7.88 -17.00 3.10
CA TYR A 83 -7.16 -16.09 2.20
C TYR A 83 -6.10 -16.82 1.34
N THR A 84 -5.31 -17.74 1.91
CA THR A 84 -4.22 -18.42 1.18
C THR A 84 -4.69 -19.19 -0.05
N LYS A 85 -5.98 -19.56 -0.13
CA LYS A 85 -6.56 -20.24 -1.30
C LYS A 85 -6.74 -19.31 -2.49
N LEU A 86 -6.77 -18.00 -2.27
CA LEU A 86 -7.05 -16.97 -3.27
C LEU A 86 -5.81 -16.12 -3.60
N GLN A 87 -4.66 -16.42 -3.00
CA GLN A 87 -3.41 -15.67 -3.19
C GLN A 87 -2.87 -15.70 -4.64
N GLY A 88 -3.43 -16.56 -5.50
CA GLY A 88 -3.13 -16.55 -6.94
C GLY A 88 -3.85 -15.47 -7.74
N GLU A 89 -4.87 -14.83 -7.18
CA GLU A 89 -5.67 -13.79 -7.85
C GLU A 89 -5.09 -12.40 -7.63
N ALA A 90 -5.07 -11.57 -8.69
CA ALA A 90 -4.45 -10.25 -8.68
C ALA A 90 -4.97 -9.34 -7.56
N ASP A 91 -6.29 -9.30 -7.34
CA ASP A 91 -6.91 -8.45 -6.31
C ASP A 91 -6.45 -8.79 -4.89
N PHE A 92 -6.26 -10.09 -4.61
CA PHE A 92 -5.81 -10.60 -3.31
C PHE A 92 -4.31 -10.43 -3.14
N GLN A 93 -3.52 -10.55 -4.21
CA GLN A 93 -2.08 -10.27 -4.17
C GLN A 93 -1.79 -8.83 -3.79
N GLN A 94 -2.49 -7.88 -4.39
CA GLN A 94 -2.34 -6.45 -4.09
C GLN A 94 -2.64 -6.15 -2.61
N ARG A 95 -3.74 -6.70 -2.09
CA ARG A 95 -4.14 -6.53 -0.69
C ARG A 95 -3.16 -7.20 0.25
N GLY A 96 -2.66 -8.39 -0.10
CA GLY A 96 -1.59 -9.07 0.63
C GLY A 96 -0.32 -8.24 0.73
N MET A 97 0.09 -7.60 -0.37
CA MET A 97 1.25 -6.69 -0.39
C MET A 97 1.01 -5.46 0.49
N ALA A 98 -0.17 -4.84 0.39
CA ALA A 98 -0.55 -3.70 1.21
C ALA A 98 -0.58 -4.05 2.71
N LEU A 99 -1.20 -5.17 3.07
CA LEU A 99 -1.26 -5.67 4.45
C LEU A 99 0.13 -5.97 4.99
N ASN A 100 0.96 -6.69 4.23
CA ASN A 100 2.34 -7.00 4.63
C ASN A 100 3.17 -5.74 4.88
N TRP A 101 3.02 -4.73 4.03
CA TRP A 101 3.68 -3.45 4.21
C TRP A 101 3.18 -2.70 5.45
N LEU A 102 1.86 -2.62 5.63
CA LEU A 102 1.24 -1.91 6.76
C LEU A 102 1.61 -2.50 8.12
N ILE A 103 2.01 -3.77 8.19
CA ILE A 103 2.40 -4.43 9.44
C ILE A 103 3.92 -4.59 9.63
N ASN A 104 4.74 -4.05 8.72
CA ASN A 104 6.20 -4.19 8.77
C ASN A 104 6.89 -2.81 8.74
N PRO A 105 7.20 -2.23 9.91
CA PRO A 105 7.89 -0.94 10.02
C PRO A 105 9.23 -0.85 9.27
N ASP A 106 9.98 -1.94 9.12
CA ASP A 106 11.24 -1.91 8.37
C ASP A 106 10.96 -1.70 6.87
N LEU A 107 10.00 -2.42 6.29
CA LEU A 107 9.55 -2.22 4.90
C LEU A 107 8.92 -0.83 4.65
N GLN A 108 8.46 -0.17 5.71
CA GLN A 108 7.96 1.21 5.63
C GLN A 108 9.08 2.24 5.67
N ARG A 109 10.26 1.90 6.20
CA ARG A 109 11.44 2.79 6.30
C ARG A 109 12.38 2.64 5.13
N GLU A 110 12.34 1.51 4.44
CA GLU A 110 13.16 1.28 3.25
C GLU A 110 12.84 2.36 2.18
N PRO A 111 13.85 3.11 1.71
CA PRO A 111 13.66 4.03 0.61
C PRO A 111 13.21 3.22 -0.60
N ARG A 112 12.07 3.61 -1.17
CA ARG A 112 11.49 2.89 -2.28
C ARG A 112 11.90 3.53 -3.59
N LYS A 113 12.25 2.68 -4.54
CA LYS A 113 12.34 3.06 -5.95
C LYS A 113 10.94 3.08 -6.52
N VAL A 114 10.55 4.19 -7.12
CA VAL A 114 9.30 4.29 -7.89
C VAL A 114 9.67 4.46 -9.35
N ASP A 115 9.21 3.51 -10.16
CA ASP A 115 9.25 3.68 -11.60
C ASP A 115 8.08 4.57 -12.03
N ILE A 116 8.44 5.72 -12.61
CA ILE A 116 7.53 6.67 -13.22
C ILE A 116 7.57 6.44 -14.71
N VAL A 117 6.43 6.10 -15.29
CA VAL A 117 6.29 6.04 -16.75
C VAL A 117 5.56 7.29 -17.23
N ILE A 118 6.21 8.07 -18.10
CA ILE A 118 5.66 9.26 -18.76
C ILE A 118 5.71 9.05 -20.27
N GLY A 119 4.58 8.71 -20.88
CA GLY A 119 4.53 8.34 -22.30
C GLY A 119 5.38 7.10 -22.59
N GLN A 120 6.40 7.23 -23.44
CA GLN A 120 7.34 6.14 -23.76
C GLN A 120 8.60 6.14 -22.87
N ASN A 121 8.77 7.15 -22.01
CA ASN A 121 9.95 7.27 -21.16
C ASN A 121 9.68 6.66 -19.78
N GLN A 122 10.67 5.96 -19.23
CA GLN A 122 10.67 5.43 -17.87
C GLN A 122 11.75 6.14 -17.05
N TYR A 123 11.37 6.63 -15.88
CA TYR A 123 12.26 7.27 -14.92
C TYR A 123 12.18 6.48 -13.62
N THR A 124 13.32 6.08 -13.06
CA THR A 124 13.37 5.48 -11.73
C THR A 124 13.73 6.57 -10.72
N VAL A 125 12.82 6.88 -9.81
CA VAL A 125 13.10 7.76 -8.66
C VAL A 125 13.51 6.90 -7.50
N GLU A 126 14.74 7.07 -7.01
CA GLU A 126 15.31 6.20 -5.97
C GLU A 126 14.93 6.60 -4.54
N GLU A 127 14.32 7.77 -4.33
CA GLU A 127 14.05 8.32 -3.00
C GLU A 127 12.62 8.86 -2.90
N VAL A 128 11.64 7.96 -2.76
CA VAL A 128 10.30 8.35 -2.30
C VAL A 128 10.19 8.06 -0.80
N PHE A 129 9.97 9.12 -0.02
CA PHE A 129 9.87 9.03 1.44
C PHE A 129 8.47 8.55 1.88
N PRO A 130 8.33 7.92 3.06
CA PRO A 130 7.08 7.27 3.48
C PRO A 130 5.90 8.24 3.72
N ASP A 131 6.18 9.53 3.87
CA ASP A 131 5.20 10.61 4.03
C ASP A 131 4.80 11.25 2.70
N TYR A 132 5.33 10.78 1.57
CA TYR A 132 4.94 11.32 0.28
C TYR A 132 3.50 10.98 -0.05
N THR A 133 2.81 11.96 -0.58
CA THR A 133 1.49 11.79 -1.19
C THR A 133 1.59 12.03 -2.68
N VAL A 134 0.56 11.63 -3.41
CA VAL A 134 0.42 11.96 -4.84
C VAL A 134 0.54 13.47 -5.05
N GLY A 135 -0.01 14.29 -4.16
CA GLY A 135 0.08 15.75 -4.22
C GLY A 135 1.49 16.28 -3.92
N SER A 136 2.19 15.76 -2.91
CA SER A 136 3.57 16.20 -2.63
C SER A 136 4.53 15.78 -3.75
N PHE A 137 4.28 14.62 -4.35
CA PHE A 137 5.02 14.12 -5.50
C PHE A 137 4.77 14.96 -6.75
N LYS A 138 3.52 15.32 -7.05
CA LYS A 138 3.16 16.27 -8.12
C LYS A 138 3.92 17.59 -7.97
N ARG A 139 3.93 18.16 -6.77
CA ARG A 139 4.64 19.41 -6.47
C ARG A 139 6.14 19.31 -6.71
N ARG A 140 6.77 18.19 -6.29
CA ARG A 140 8.18 17.93 -6.56
C ARG A 140 8.47 17.87 -8.06
N LEU A 141 7.61 17.23 -8.84
CA LEU A 141 7.75 17.19 -10.29
C LEU A 141 7.67 18.59 -10.91
N GLU A 142 6.76 19.45 -10.42
CA GLU A 142 6.67 20.87 -10.80
C GLU A 142 7.92 21.67 -10.43
N GLU A 143 8.57 21.33 -9.30
CA GLU A 143 9.83 21.93 -8.84
C GLU A 143 11.07 21.41 -9.62
N GLY A 144 10.90 20.54 -10.62
CA GLY A 144 11.99 20.03 -11.44
C GLY A 144 12.76 18.88 -10.80
N PHE A 145 12.14 18.10 -9.91
CA PHE A 145 12.75 16.98 -9.19
C PHE A 145 13.33 15.87 -10.10
N LEU A 146 12.86 15.76 -11.36
CA LEU A 146 13.45 14.87 -12.38
C LEU A 146 14.55 15.56 -13.23
N GLY A 147 15.11 16.66 -12.73
CA GLY A 147 16.02 17.54 -13.47
C GLY A 147 15.27 18.47 -14.44
N GLN A 148 16.03 19.24 -15.22
CA GLN A 148 15.50 20.27 -16.16
C GLN A 148 14.59 19.74 -17.29
N LYS A 149 14.27 18.43 -17.34
CA LYS A 149 13.59 17.80 -18.48
C LYS A 149 12.09 17.53 -18.31
N VAL A 150 11.48 17.82 -17.16
CA VAL A 150 10.01 17.75 -17.02
C VAL A 150 9.43 19.14 -17.15
N LEU A 151 9.45 19.62 -18.39
CA LEU A 151 8.91 20.92 -18.76
C LEU A 151 7.40 20.76 -19.02
N TYR A 152 6.61 21.06 -17.99
CA TYR A 152 5.19 21.39 -18.04
C TYR A 152 4.21 20.24 -18.38
N ALA A 153 3.52 19.75 -17.34
CA ALA A 153 2.29 18.98 -17.47
C ALA A 153 1.12 19.84 -16.95
N ASN A 154 0.06 20.03 -17.74
CA ASN A 154 -1.14 20.79 -17.32
C ASN A 154 -2.03 20.00 -16.34
N THR A 155 -1.98 18.67 -16.42
CA THR A 155 -2.71 17.77 -15.52
C THR A 155 -1.86 16.54 -15.29
N LEU A 156 -1.49 16.28 -14.04
CA LEU A 156 -0.83 15.05 -13.65
C LEU A 156 -1.86 14.08 -13.06
N VAL A 157 -2.14 13.01 -13.78
CA VAL A 157 -2.97 11.91 -13.28
C VAL A 157 -2.01 10.80 -12.88
N CYS A 158 -1.98 10.51 -11.58
CA CYS A 158 -1.29 9.34 -11.08
C CYS A 158 -2.25 8.17 -11.17
N GLU A 159 -1.87 7.11 -11.86
CA GLU A 159 -2.63 5.88 -11.89
C GLU A 159 -1.81 4.76 -11.25
N SER A 160 -2.45 3.98 -10.39
CA SER A 160 -1.93 2.66 -10.05
C SER A 160 -2.41 1.70 -11.13
N GLU A 161 -1.53 0.79 -11.58
CA GLU A 161 -1.91 -0.33 -12.47
C GLU A 161 -3.13 -1.11 -11.98
N PHE A 162 -3.43 -1.00 -10.68
CA PHE A 162 -4.39 -1.83 -9.99
C PHE A 162 -5.64 -1.10 -9.50
N ARG A 163 -5.56 0.21 -9.24
CA ARG A 163 -6.67 1.01 -8.69
C ARG A 163 -7.20 2.09 -9.63
N GLY A 164 -6.53 2.30 -10.76
CA GLY A 164 -6.83 3.43 -11.64
C GLY A 164 -6.37 4.76 -11.01
N PRO A 165 -7.10 5.87 -11.25
CA PRO A 165 -6.70 7.21 -10.82
C PRO A 165 -6.54 7.36 -9.30
N LEU A 166 -5.44 7.98 -8.88
CA LEU A 166 -5.11 8.31 -7.51
C LEU A 166 -5.30 9.81 -7.25
N GLU A 167 -6.03 10.14 -6.19
CA GLU A 167 -6.17 11.51 -5.66
C GLU A 167 -4.91 11.96 -4.89
N ASP A 168 -4.73 13.27 -4.73
CA ASP A 168 -3.55 13.90 -4.12
C ASP A 168 -3.23 13.46 -2.68
N ARG A 169 -4.25 13.02 -1.92
CA ARG A 169 -4.07 12.53 -0.55
C ARG A 169 -3.55 11.10 -0.45
N HIS A 170 -3.50 10.35 -1.55
CA HIS A 170 -3.03 8.97 -1.51
C HIS A 170 -1.52 8.92 -1.25
N PRO A 171 -1.04 8.04 -0.36
CA PRO A 171 0.39 7.88 -0.11
C PRO A 171 1.11 7.28 -1.32
N VAL A 172 2.35 7.69 -1.53
CA VAL A 172 3.29 7.13 -2.51
C VAL A 172 4.52 6.64 -1.71
N PRO A 173 5.07 5.47 -2.01
CA PRO A 173 4.64 4.49 -3.02
C PRO A 173 3.43 3.67 -2.58
N TYR A 174 2.50 3.48 -3.51
CA TYR A 174 1.43 2.49 -3.36
C TYR A 174 1.96 1.15 -3.89
N PRO A 175 1.98 0.06 -3.10
CA PRO A 175 2.39 -1.24 -3.60
C PRO A 175 1.38 -1.79 -4.63
N PRO A 176 1.82 -2.52 -5.68
CA PRO A 176 3.20 -2.69 -6.16
C PRO A 176 3.74 -1.41 -6.81
N ASP A 177 5.05 -1.19 -6.66
CA ASP A 177 5.81 0.06 -6.82
C ASP A 177 5.87 0.66 -8.25
N ARG A 178 4.73 0.77 -8.92
CA ARG A 178 4.64 1.36 -10.26
C ARG A 178 3.51 2.38 -10.33
N LEU A 179 3.91 3.60 -10.66
CA LEU A 179 3.00 4.73 -10.84
C LEU A 179 3.01 5.12 -12.32
N SER A 180 1.88 4.93 -12.98
CA SER A 180 1.71 5.28 -14.39
C SER A 180 1.14 6.68 -14.52
N ILE A 181 1.69 7.50 -15.42
CA ILE A 181 1.17 8.83 -15.77
C ILE A 181 0.78 8.81 -17.25
N ASN A 182 -0.52 8.76 -17.56
CA ASN A 182 -1.06 8.79 -18.94
C ASN A 182 -1.89 10.08 -19.16
N THR A 183 -1.77 10.76 -20.30
CA THR A 183 -2.48 10.42 -21.55
C THR A 183 -1.70 10.76 -22.85
N PRO A 184 -2.09 10.16 -24.01
CA PRO A 184 -1.59 10.48 -25.36
C PRO A 184 -1.97 11.88 -25.89
N ALA A 185 -2.57 12.75 -25.06
CA ALA A 185 -2.86 14.15 -25.39
C ALA A 185 -2.07 15.14 -24.51
N SER A 186 -1.29 14.66 -23.54
CA SER A 186 -0.28 15.46 -22.85
C SER A 186 0.98 15.50 -23.70
N VAL A 187 0.92 16.24 -24.81
CA VAL A 187 2.12 16.87 -25.32
C VAL A 187 2.56 17.79 -24.18
N ALA A 188 3.66 17.47 -23.51
CA ALA A 188 4.46 18.50 -22.87
C ALA A 188 4.79 19.48 -24.00
N LYS A 189 3.95 20.51 -24.17
CA LYS A 189 4.12 21.52 -25.21
C LYS A 189 5.34 22.31 -24.78
N MET A 190 6.47 21.89 -25.33
CA MET A 190 7.64 22.70 -25.57
C MET A 190 7.15 23.91 -26.38
N LEU A 191 6.73 24.96 -25.68
CA LEU A 191 6.45 26.27 -26.26
C LEU A 191 7.79 26.99 -26.33
N ASP A 192 8.29 27.11 -27.56
CA ASP A 192 9.39 27.93 -28.05
C ASP A 192 10.31 28.55 -26.99
N ILE A 193 11.52 27.99 -26.89
CA ILE A 193 12.67 28.78 -26.45
C ILE A 193 12.94 29.75 -27.61
N THR A 194 12.56 31.02 -27.43
CA THR A 194 13.24 32.08 -28.18
C THR A 194 14.65 32.13 -27.61
N LEU A 195 15.66 31.88 -28.47
CA LEU A 195 17.07 32.05 -28.13
C LEU A 195 17.36 33.47 -27.64
#